data_AF-A0A0Q8PYH6-F1
#
_entry.id   AF-A0A0Q8PYH6-F1
#
_cell.length_a   1.000
_cell.length_b   1.000
_cell.length_c   1.000
_cell.angle_alpha   90.00
_cell.angle_beta   90.00
_cell.angle_gamma   90.00
#
_symmetry.space_group_name_H-M   'P 1'
#
loop_
_entity.id
_entity.type
_entity.pdbx_description
1 polymer ?
#
loop_
_entity_poly.entity_id
_entity_poly.type
_entity_poly.pdbx_seq_one_letter_code
_entity_poly.pdbx_strand_id
1 'polypeptide(L)' 'MLVVEIVSKSNPETDYQNKVRDYAAMGIPLYLLVDPREGTGIVYSQPGYASREKFVFGDTVLVGPWSIDTSGLLTYA' A
#
# COMPACT_ATOMS: atom_id res chain seq x y z
N MET A 1 -11.44 7.11 5.09
CA MET A 1 -10.11 7.19 5.74
C MET A 1 -9.16 6.33 4.93
N LEU A 2 -7.96 6.82 4.64
CA LEU A 2 -6.90 6.09 3.93
C LEU A 2 -5.64 6.16 4.80
N VAL A 3 -4.98 5.02 4.98
CA VAL A 3 -3.63 4.96 5.52
C VAL A 3 -2.66 4.65 4.38
N VAL A 4 -1.54 5.36 4.34
CA VAL A 4 -0.46 5.13 3.38
C VAL A 4 0.80 4.77 4.15
N GLU A 5 1.47 3.70 3.74
CA GLU A 5 2.71 3.24 4.33
C GLU A 5 3.77 3.03 3.25
N ILE A 6 5.00 3.45 3.55
CA ILE A 6 6.15 3.23 2.69
C ILE A 6 7.02 2.16 3.36
N VAL A 7 7.21 1.02 2.69
CA VAL A 7 7.98 -0.10 3.21
C VAL A 7 9.41 0.35 3.50
N SER A 8 9.85 0.16 4.74
CA SER A 8 11.21 0.51 5.12
C SER A 8 12.24 -0.45 4.49
N LYS A 9 13.41 0.07 4.12
CA LYS A 9 14.52 -0.76 3.60
C LYS A 9 15.00 -1.82 4.61
N SER A 10 14.90 -1.53 5.90
CA SER A 10 15.50 -2.33 6.98
C SER A 10 14.56 -3.33 7.65
N ASN A 11 13.24 -3.15 7.58
CA ASN A 11 12.32 -4.00 8.33
C ASN A 11 10.98 -4.28 7.61
N PRO A 12 11.02 -4.92 6.43
CA PRO A 12 9.85 -5.02 5.54
C PRO A 12 8.72 -5.92 6.06
N GLU A 13 9.02 -6.91 6.90
CA GLU A 13 8.02 -7.86 7.41
C GLU A 13 6.92 -7.17 8.23
N THR A 14 7.26 -6.08 8.94
CA THR A 14 6.30 -5.32 9.74
C THR A 14 5.24 -4.66 8.87
N ASP A 15 5.63 -4.14 7.71
CA ASP A 15 4.74 -3.42 6.82
C ASP A 15 3.85 -4.38 6.00
N TYR A 16 4.38 -5.55 5.62
CA TYR A 16 3.64 -6.54 4.84
C TYR A 16 2.69 -7.44 5.65
N GLN A 17 2.95 -7.67 6.93
CA GLN A 17 2.15 -8.62 7.73
C GLN A 17 1.52 -8.01 8.97
N ASN A 18 2.30 -7.35 9.83
CA ASN A 18 1.80 -6.87 11.11
C ASN A 18 0.81 -5.72 10.91
N LYS A 19 1.20 -4.68 10.17
CA LYS A 19 0.34 -3.52 9.92
C LYS A 19 -0.92 -3.86 9.12
N VAL A 20 -0.83 -4.75 8.14
CA VAL A 20 -1.99 -5.22 7.36
C VAL A 20 -3.04 -5.85 8.29
N ARG A 21 -2.63 -6.77 9.17
CA ARG A 21 -3.55 -7.42 10.12
C ARG A 21 -4.13 -6.42 11.12
N ASP A 22 -3.28 -5.59 11.69
CA ASP A 22 -3.68 -4.67 12.76
C ASP A 22 -4.64 -3.60 12.21
N TYR A 23 -4.38 -3.03 11.04
CA TYR A 23 -5.27 -2.05 10.42
C TYR A 23 -6.59 -2.65 9.94
N ALA A 24 -6.58 -3.89 9.45
CA ALA A 24 -7.81 -4.62 9.14
C ALA A 24 -8.67 -4.82 10.40
N ALA A 25 -8.06 -5.20 11.53
CA ALA A 25 -8.75 -5.38 12.81
C ALA A 25 -9.28 -4.05 13.39
N MET A 26 -8.59 -2.94 13.13
CA MET A 26 -9.05 -1.59 13.49
C MET A 26 -10.17 -1.07 12.58
N GLY A 27 -10.54 -1.78 11.51
CA GLY A 27 -11.60 -1.38 10.59
C GLY A 27 -11.21 -0.23 9.66
N ILE A 28 -9.92 -0.04 9.39
CA ILE A 28 -9.46 0.94 8.41
C ILE A 28 -9.93 0.50 7.02
N PRO A 29 -10.69 1.35 6.28
CA PRO A 29 -11.36 0.87 5.07
C PRO A 29 -10.44 0.79 3.85
N LEU A 30 -9.35 1.56 3.82
CA LEU A 30 -8.41 1.63 2.70
C LEU A 30 -6.98 1.74 3.23
N TYR A 31 -6.09 0.92 2.67
CA TYR A 31 -4.68 0.91 3.00
C TYR A 31 -3.83 0.79 1.74
N LEU A 32 -2.92 1.74 1.54
CA LEU A 32 -1.97 1.77 0.44
C LEU A 32 -0.58 1.46 0.98
N LEU A 33 -0.02 0.33 0.55
CA LEU A 33 1.35 -0.06 0.83
C LEU A 33 2.21 0.22 -0.41
N VAL A 34 3.22 1.07 -0.27
CA VAL A 34 4.17 1.39 -1.34
C VAL A 34 5.51 0.76 -0.98
N ASP A 35 6.10 0.03 -1.93
CA ASP A 35 7.40 -0.60 -1.76
C ASP A 35 8.44 -0.05 -2.74
N PRO A 36 9.23 0.97 -2.33
CA PRO A 36 10.33 1.50 -3.11
C PRO A 36 11.49 0.52 -3.33
N ARG A 37 11.53 -0.63 -2.66
CA ARG A 37 12.62 -1.60 -2.86
C ARG A 37 12.47 -2.30 -4.22
N GLU A 38 11.23 -2.60 -4.57
CA GLU A 38 10.87 -3.31 -5.79
C GLU A 38 10.21 -2.40 -6.84
N GLY A 39 9.87 -1.16 -6.48
CA GLY A 39 9.14 -0.24 -7.37
C GLY A 39 7.68 -0.66 -7.56
N THR A 40 7.06 -1.19 -6.51
CA THR A 40 5.71 -1.76 -6.56
C THR A 40 4.86 -1.26 -5.40
N GLY A 41 3.57 -1.58 -5.39
CA GLY A 41 2.73 -1.40 -4.23
C GLY A 41 1.47 -2.24 -4.26
N ILE A 42 0.69 -2.14 -3.19
CA ILE A 42 -0.55 -2.88 -2.98
C ILE A 42 -1.61 -1.94 -2.41
N VAL A 43 -2.79 -1.93 -3.03
CA VAL A 43 -4.00 -1.34 -2.47
C VAL A 43 -4.80 -2.44 -1.79
N TYR A 44 -5.03 -2.26 -0.50
CA TYR A 44 -5.90 -3.10 0.30
C TYR A 44 -7.24 -2.39 0.51
N SER A 45 -8.33 -3.09 0.20
CA SER A 45 -9.69 -2.58 0.36
C SER A 45 -10.66 -3.68 0.74
N GLN A 46 -11.91 -3.28 1.01
CA GLN A 46 -12.99 -4.12 1.57
C GLN A 46 -12.72 -4.57 3.03
N PRO A 47 -13.78 -4.96 3.77
CA PRO A 47 -13.62 -5.43 5.14
C PRO A 47 -12.62 -6.58 5.24
N GLY A 48 -11.69 -6.49 6.21
CA GLY A 48 -10.64 -7.50 6.38
C GLY A 48 -9.58 -7.51 5.28
N TYR A 49 -9.53 -6.49 4.42
CA TYR A 49 -8.63 -6.42 3.26
C TYR A 49 -8.74 -7.62 2.33
N ALA A 50 -10.00 -7.98 2.03
CA ALA A 50 -10.34 -9.06 1.12
C ALA A 50 -9.93 -8.76 -0.33
N SER A 51 -9.92 -7.48 -0.74
CA SER A 51 -9.35 -7.05 -2.02
C SER A 51 -7.91 -6.57 -1.86
N ARG A 52 -7.06 -6.99 -2.80
CA ARG A 52 -5.62 -6.71 -2.84
C ARG A 52 -5.20 -6.48 -4.29
N GLU A 53 -5.01 -5.23 -4.66
CA GLU A 53 -4.65 -4.85 -6.02
C GLU A 53 -3.20 -4.39 -6.06
N LYS A 54 -2.37 -5.12 -6.81
CA LYS A 54 -0.95 -4.79 -6.98
C LYS A 54 -0.77 -3.80 -8.13
N PHE A 55 0.20 -2.92 -8.00
CA PHE A 55 0.60 -2.00 -9.07
C PHE A 55 2.13 -1.86 -9.13
N VAL A 56 2.61 -1.31 -10.24
CA VAL A 56 4.02 -0.92 -10.43
C VAL A 56 4.13 0.61 -10.51
N PHE A 57 5.28 1.16 -10.15
CA PHE A 57 5.50 2.61 -10.27
C PHE A 57 5.38 3.04 -11.73
N GLY A 58 4.67 4.14 -11.96
CA GLY A 58 4.26 4.60 -13.29
C GLY A 58 2.77 4.40 -13.57
N ASP A 59 2.10 3.50 -12.85
CA ASP A 59 0.65 3.33 -12.95
C ASP A 59 -0.10 4.51 -12.31
N THR A 60 -1.28 4.82 -12.84
CA THR A 60 -2.28 5.60 -12.11
C THR A 60 -3.17 4.64 -11.32
N VAL A 61 -3.13 4.73 -10.00
CA VAL A 61 -3.76 3.77 -9.09
C VAL A 61 -5.01 4.38 -8.46
N LEU A 62 -6.12 3.63 -8.48
CA LEU A 62 -7.35 4.02 -7.80
C LEU A 62 -7.33 3.50 -6.36
N VAL A 63 -7.61 4.38 -5.41
CA VAL A 63 -7.74 4.05 -3.99
C VAL A 63 -9.02 4.69 -3.48
N GLY A 64 -10.12 3.94 -3.46
CA GLY A 64 -11.43 4.51 -3.13
C GLY A 64 -11.75 5.74 -4.01
N PRO A 65 -11.99 6.94 -3.43
CA PRO A 65 -12.27 8.16 -4.20
C PRO A 65 -11.03 8.84 -4.80
N TRP A 66 -9.81 8.34 -4.52
CA TRP A 66 -8.56 8.96 -4.97
C TRP A 66 -8.00 8.29 -6.22
N SER A 67 -7.43 9.10 -7.10
CA SER A 67 -6.60 8.67 -8.22
C SER A 67 -5.17 9.14 -7.96
N ILE A 68 -4.23 8.21 -7.83
CA ILE A 68 -2.85 8.49 -7.44
C ILE A 68 -1.95 8.20 -8.64
N ASP A 69 -1.32 9.24 -9.16
CA ASP A 69 -0.25 9.09 -10.15
C ASP A 69 1.05 8.65 -9.44
N THR A 70 1.59 7.50 -9.84
CA THR A 70 2.81 6.93 -9.21
C THR A 70 4.07 7.16 -10.04
N SER A 71 3.99 7.91 -11.14
CA SER A 71 5.12 8.15 -12.04
C SER A 71 6.28 8.90 -11.39
N GLY A 72 6.01 9.69 -10.34
CA GLY A 72 7.01 10.40 -9.56
C GLY A 72 7.63 9.61 -8.40
N LEU A 73 7.18 8.37 -8.14
CA LEU A 73 7.74 7.55 -7.07
C LEU A 73 9.09 6.96 -7.49
N LEU A 74 10.04 6.94 -6.55
CA LEU A 74 11.41 6.48 -6.79
C LEU A 74 11.68 5.21 -6.00
N THR A 75 12.49 4.32 -6.57
CA THR A 75 13.04 3.20 -5.83
C THR A 75 14.17 3.65 -4.91
N TYR A 76 14.46 2.86 -3.87
CA TYR A 76 15.67 3.08 -3.08
C TYR A 76 16.92 2.83 -3.95
N ALA A 77 17.96 3.63 -3.72
CA ALA A 77 19.31 3.39 -4.24
C ALA A 77 20.03 2.26 -3.47
#